data_AF-A0A4V3DUQ9-F1
#
_entry.id   AF-A0A4V3DUQ9-F1
#
_cell.length_a   1.000
_cell.length_b   1.000
_cell.length_c   1.000
_cell.angle_alpha   90.00
_cell.angle_beta   90.00
_cell.angle_gamma   90.00
#
_symmetry.space_group_name_H-M   'P 1'
#
loop_
_entity.id
_entity.type
_entity.pdbx_description
1 polymer ?
#
loop_
_entity_poly.entity_id
_entity_poly.type
_entity_poly.pdbx_seq_one_letter_code
_entity_poly.pdbx_strand_id
1 'polypeptide(L)'
;MFEKGKSYSREEIHLVVGGNKQSYLPRKNGKVVAACLRQDLNPEAPAVILCGANPPERAAAGQLARQDGAIPVFIKESTTTWKYQGMFRVVGSDTHPQVCAQYAANSPWTRGQIKRVLKLEKQLLT
;
A
#
# COMPACT_ATOMS: atom_id res chain seq x y z
N MET A 1 8.04 -12.14 12.80
CA MET A 1 7.76 -12.22 11.34
C MET A 1 6.28 -12.46 11.16
N PHE A 2 5.64 -11.91 10.12
CA PHE A 2 4.21 -12.15 9.85
C PHE A 2 4.00 -13.47 9.11
N GLU A 3 2.89 -14.15 9.41
CA GLU A 3 2.52 -15.43 8.81
C GLU A 3 1.43 -15.23 7.76
N LYS A 4 1.63 -15.79 6.57
CA LYS A 4 0.73 -15.60 5.43
C LYS A 4 -0.69 -16.07 5.79
N GLY A 5 -1.68 -15.21 5.52
CA GLY A 5 -3.08 -15.52 5.76
C GLY A 5 -3.55 -15.27 7.20
N LYS A 6 -2.66 -14.96 8.15
CA LYS A 6 -3.06 -14.49 9.48
C LYS A 6 -3.46 -13.02 9.44
N SER A 7 -4.35 -12.66 10.35
CA SER A 7 -4.85 -11.29 10.53
C SER A 7 -4.23 -10.65 11.76
N TYR A 8 -3.91 -9.37 11.64
CA TYR A 8 -3.22 -8.58 12.65
C TYR A 8 -3.93 -7.24 12.83
N SER A 9 -3.93 -6.73 14.04
CA SER A 9 -4.30 -5.36 14.36
C SER A 9 -3.22 -4.36 13.89
N ARG A 10 -3.58 -3.08 13.82
CA ARG A 10 -2.59 -2.02 13.57
C ARG A 10 -1.54 -1.91 14.67
N GLU A 11 -1.87 -2.30 15.90
CA GLU A 11 -0.92 -2.32 17.01
C GLU A 11 0.14 -3.41 16.80
N GLU A 12 -0.27 -4.64 16.49
CA GLU A 12 0.65 -5.75 16.24
C GLU A 12 1.54 -5.48 15.03
N ILE A 13 0.98 -4.91 13.96
CA ILE A 13 1.77 -4.49 12.79
C ILE A 13 2.82 -3.46 13.22
N HIS A 14 2.40 -2.43 13.96
CA HIS A 14 3.30 -1.38 14.44
C HIS A 14 4.41 -1.89 15.36
N LEU A 15 4.12 -2.82 16.27
CA LEU A 15 5.14 -3.41 17.14
C LEU A 15 6.26 -4.09 16.35
N VAL A 16 5.94 -4.67 15.19
CA VAL A 16 6.91 -5.36 14.34
C VAL A 16 7.65 -4.40 13.38
N VAL A 17 6.93 -3.53 12.67
CA VAL A 17 7.54 -2.70 11.60
C VAL A 17 7.80 -1.23 12.01
N GLY A 18 7.12 -0.78 13.08
CA GLY A 18 7.08 0.61 13.53
C GLY A 18 6.27 1.53 12.61
N GLY A 19 6.63 2.81 12.59
CA GLY A 19 5.92 3.84 11.83
C GLY A 19 4.53 4.19 12.37
N ASN A 20 3.84 5.12 11.73
CA ASN A 20 2.55 5.64 12.22
C ASN A 20 1.39 4.63 12.06
N LYS A 21 0.56 4.47 13.10
CA LYS A 21 -0.58 3.52 13.16
C LYS A 21 -1.82 3.92 12.33
N GLN A 22 -1.91 5.15 11.85
CA GLN A 22 -3.06 5.64 11.07
C GLN A 22 -2.81 5.60 9.56
N SER A 23 -1.56 5.83 9.12
CA SER A 23 -1.22 5.85 7.69
C SER A 23 -1.31 4.47 7.03
N TYR A 24 -1.88 4.38 5.83
CA TYR A 24 -1.87 3.14 5.03
C TYR A 24 -0.49 2.80 4.47
N LEU A 25 0.46 3.75 4.43
CA LEU A 25 1.88 3.56 4.12
C LEU A 25 2.73 4.06 5.29
N PRO A 26 2.76 3.35 6.44
CA PRO A 26 3.55 3.75 7.58
C PRO A 26 5.02 3.91 7.20
N ARG A 27 5.65 4.96 7.75
CA ARG A 27 7.06 5.26 7.53
C ARG A 27 7.85 5.25 8.82
N LYS A 28 9.08 4.74 8.78
CA LYS A 28 10.07 4.76 9.86
C LYS A 28 11.44 5.03 9.25
N ASN A 29 12.21 5.94 9.84
CA ASN A 29 13.59 6.25 9.41
C ASN A 29 13.72 6.51 7.89
N GLY A 30 12.80 7.29 7.32
CA GLY A 30 12.85 7.63 5.90
C GLY A 30 12.53 6.46 4.94
N LYS A 31 11.95 5.35 5.42
CA LYS A 31 11.46 4.22 4.59
C LYS A 31 9.99 3.91 4.87
N VAL A 32 9.25 3.53 3.83
CA VAL A 32 7.93 2.89 3.98
C VAL A 32 8.17 1.46 4.44
N VAL A 33 7.49 1.05 5.50
CA VAL A 33 7.77 -0.21 6.20
C VAL A 33 6.64 -1.24 6.10
N ALA A 34 5.48 -0.85 5.58
CA ALA A 34 4.36 -1.74 5.27
C ALA A 34 3.38 -1.02 4.33
N ALA A 35 2.44 -1.77 3.76
CA ALA A 35 1.22 -1.23 3.17
C ALA A 35 0.00 -1.88 3.82
N CYS A 36 -0.91 -1.08 4.39
CA CYS A 36 -2.13 -1.55 5.04
C CYS A 36 -3.33 -1.00 4.29
N LEU A 37 -3.75 -1.75 3.27
CA LEU A 37 -4.66 -1.32 2.23
C LEU A 37 -6.10 -1.68 2.60
N ARG A 38 -7.03 -0.86 2.15
CA ARG A 38 -8.45 -1.23 2.11
C ARG A 38 -8.81 -1.58 0.68
N GLN A 39 -9.47 -2.72 0.49
CA GLN A 39 -9.82 -3.21 -0.84
C GLN A 39 -10.89 -2.37 -1.52
N ASP A 40 -11.78 -1.73 -0.74
CA ASP A 40 -12.76 -0.78 -1.27
C ASP A 40 -12.09 0.47 -1.89
N LEU A 41 -10.95 0.92 -1.35
CA LEU A 41 -10.15 2.01 -1.94
C LEU A 41 -9.10 1.54 -2.95
N ASN A 42 -8.75 0.25 -2.93
CA ASN A 42 -7.73 -0.37 -3.78
C ASN A 42 -8.26 -1.71 -4.31
N PRO A 43 -9.13 -1.70 -5.33
CA PRO A 43 -9.82 -2.89 -5.83
C PRO A 43 -8.85 -4.00 -6.30
N GLU A 44 -7.71 -3.58 -6.83
CA GLU A 44 -6.64 -4.44 -7.36
C GLU A 44 -5.52 -4.71 -6.33
N ALA A 45 -5.72 -4.39 -5.05
CA ALA A 45 -4.79 -4.77 -4.00
C ALA A 45 -4.67 -6.31 -3.90
N PRO A 46 -3.46 -6.86 -3.63
CA PRO A 46 -2.22 -6.16 -3.30
C PRO A 46 -1.37 -5.79 -4.53
N ALA A 47 -1.78 -6.13 -5.75
CA ALA A 47 -0.99 -5.92 -6.96
C ALA A 47 -0.91 -4.44 -7.37
N VAL A 48 -1.90 -3.63 -6.99
CA VAL A 48 -1.93 -2.18 -7.26
C VAL A 48 -2.26 -1.39 -6.01
N ILE A 49 -1.56 -0.26 -5.83
CA ILE A 49 -1.91 0.78 -4.84
C ILE A 49 -2.29 2.06 -5.58
N LEU A 50 -3.48 2.57 -5.27
CA LEU A 50 -3.98 3.85 -5.77
C LEU A 50 -3.66 4.95 -4.75
N CYS A 51 -2.90 5.96 -5.18
CA CYS A 51 -2.41 7.00 -4.29
C CYS A 51 -3.07 8.35 -4.63
N GLY A 52 -3.73 8.94 -3.63
CA GLY A 52 -4.39 10.23 -3.75
C GLY A 52 -3.47 11.44 -3.71
N ALA A 53 -4.08 12.63 -3.66
CA ALA A 53 -3.36 13.91 -3.64
C ALA A 53 -2.94 14.39 -2.23
N ASN A 54 -3.43 13.77 -1.15
CA ASN A 54 -3.15 14.17 0.23
C ASN A 54 -1.62 14.24 0.47
N PRO A 55 -1.05 15.35 0.98
CA PRO A 55 0.41 15.53 0.95
C PRO A 55 1.22 14.47 1.72
N PRO A 56 0.86 14.08 2.97
CA PRO A 56 1.50 12.96 3.66
C PRO A 56 1.48 11.63 2.88
N GLU A 57 0.33 11.28 2.31
CA GLU A 57 0.15 10.04 1.56
C GLU A 57 0.91 10.06 0.24
N ARG A 58 0.89 11.19 -0.47
CA ARG A 58 1.62 11.41 -1.71
C ARG A 58 3.13 11.31 -1.49
N ALA A 59 3.63 11.87 -0.38
CA ALA A 59 5.03 11.75 0.01
C ALA A 59 5.42 10.28 0.29
N ALA A 60 4.58 9.54 1.02
CA ALA A 60 4.81 8.12 1.29
C ALA A 60 4.76 7.27 0.01
N ALA A 61 3.82 7.52 -0.90
CA ALA A 61 3.72 6.84 -2.18
C ALA A 61 4.94 7.11 -3.08
N GLY A 62 5.38 8.37 -3.15
CA GLY A 62 6.59 8.74 -3.90
C GLY A 62 7.86 8.12 -3.30
N GLN A 63 7.91 7.96 -1.98
CA GLN A 63 9.00 7.30 -1.29
C GLN A 63 8.99 5.78 -1.53
N LEU A 64 7.83 5.12 -1.44
CA LEU A 64 7.68 3.71 -1.77
C LEU A 64 8.11 3.42 -3.21
N ALA A 65 7.75 4.29 -4.14
CA ALA A 65 8.11 4.14 -5.56
C ALA A 65 9.63 4.20 -5.83
N ARG A 66 10.41 4.83 -4.96
CA ARG A 66 11.85 5.02 -5.13
C ARG A 66 12.70 4.10 -4.26
N GLN A 67 12.13 3.56 -3.19
CA GLN A 67 12.88 2.68 -2.31
C GLN A 67 12.93 1.27 -2.89
N ASP A 68 14.08 0.62 -2.73
CA ASP A 68 14.22 -0.79 -3.05
C ASP A 68 13.72 -1.70 -1.93
N GLY A 69 13.57 -2.98 -2.27
CA GLY A 69 13.19 -4.04 -1.35
C GLY A 69 11.69 -4.23 -1.24
N ALA A 70 11.31 -5.41 -0.75
CA ALA A 70 9.91 -5.72 -0.49
C ALA A 70 9.44 -5.21 0.88
N ILE A 71 8.17 -4.84 0.95
CA ILE A 71 7.46 -4.47 2.17
C ILE A 71 6.34 -5.49 2.45
N PRO A 72 5.98 -5.72 3.72
CA PRO A 72 4.81 -6.50 4.05
C PRO A 72 3.53 -5.76 3.65
N VAL A 73 2.64 -6.45 2.94
CA VAL A 73 1.33 -5.91 2.53
C VAL A 73 0.21 -6.60 3.29
N PHE A 74 -0.74 -5.80 3.77
CA PHE A 74 -1.91 -6.25 4.49
C PHE A 74 -3.17 -5.66 3.86
N ILE A 75 -4.24 -6.46 3.84
CA ILE A 75 -5.57 -6.03 3.37
C ILE A 75 -6.52 -6.04 4.55
N LYS A 76 -7.27 -4.94 4.73
CA LYS A 76 -8.27 -4.82 5.79
C LYS A 76 -9.34 -5.90 5.63
N GLU A 77 -9.58 -6.69 6.67
CA GLU A 77 -10.57 -7.78 6.72
C GLU A 77 -11.79 -7.39 7.55
N SER A 78 -11.59 -6.64 8.63
CA SER A 78 -12.67 -6.11 9.47
C SER A 78 -12.34 -4.70 9.98
N THR A 79 -13.17 -4.14 10.86
CA THR A 79 -12.94 -2.82 11.48
C THR A 79 -11.55 -2.69 12.10
N THR A 80 -11.04 -3.76 12.72
CA THR A 80 -9.81 -3.76 13.52
C THR A 80 -8.77 -4.77 13.08
N THR A 81 -9.00 -5.52 12.00
CA THR A 81 -8.06 -6.56 11.53
C THR A 81 -7.64 -6.40 10.08
N TRP A 82 -6.37 -6.73 9.82
CA TRP A 82 -5.72 -6.68 8.51
C TRP A 82 -4.99 -8.00 8.24
N LYS A 83 -5.38 -8.67 7.16
CA LYS A 83 -4.82 -9.95 6.73
C LYS A 83 -3.52 -9.77 5.97
N TYR A 84 -2.46 -10.44 6.41
CA TYR A 84 -1.16 -10.40 5.76
C TYR A 84 -1.14 -11.18 4.44
N GLN A 85 -0.71 -10.50 3.36
CA GLN A 85 -0.70 -11.03 1.99
C GLN A 85 0.68 -11.50 1.53
N GLY A 86 1.75 -11.16 2.26
CA GLY A 86 3.14 -11.46 1.91
C GLY A 86 4.00 -10.21 1.73
N MET A 87 5.23 -10.44 1.29
CA MET A 87 6.18 -9.39 0.93
C MET A 87 6.00 -9.01 -0.55
N PHE A 88 5.93 -7.72 -0.83
CA PHE A 88 5.77 -7.19 -2.19
C PHE A 88 6.78 -6.09 -2.47
N ARG A 89 7.35 -6.10 -3.68
CA ARG A 89 8.23 -5.06 -4.19
C ARG A 89 7.50 -4.21 -5.23
N VAL A 90 7.86 -2.93 -5.34
CA VAL A 90 7.39 -2.08 -6.44
C VAL A 90 8.09 -2.49 -7.72
N VAL A 91 7.32 -2.68 -8.79
CA VAL A 91 7.83 -2.97 -10.15
C VAL A 91 7.41 -1.93 -11.17
N GLY A 92 6.53 -1.01 -10.80
CA GLY A 92 6.15 0.12 -11.65
C GLY A 92 5.52 1.24 -10.86
N SER A 93 5.68 2.47 -11.35
CA SER A 93 5.04 3.65 -10.81
C SER A 93 4.63 4.55 -11.97
N ASP A 94 3.35 4.90 -12.05
CA ASP A 94 2.82 5.83 -13.05
C ASP A 94 2.19 7.05 -12.36
N THR A 95 2.39 8.23 -12.95
CA THR A 95 1.79 9.51 -12.50
C THR A 95 1.10 10.25 -13.63
N HIS A 96 1.07 9.70 -14.84
CA HIS A 96 0.44 10.31 -15.99
C HIS A 96 -1.08 10.35 -15.77
N PRO A 97 -1.74 11.52 -15.85
CA PRO A 97 -3.15 11.65 -15.50
C PRO A 97 -4.08 10.69 -16.25
N GLN A 98 -3.79 10.42 -17.53
CA GLN A 98 -4.62 9.51 -18.32
C GLN A 98 -4.49 8.05 -17.88
N VAL A 99 -3.30 7.60 -17.46
CA VAL A 99 -3.09 6.24 -16.94
C VAL A 99 -3.75 6.11 -15.57
N CYS A 100 -3.50 7.06 -14.67
CA CYS A 100 -4.13 7.09 -13.34
C CYS A 100 -5.66 7.11 -13.42
N ALA A 101 -6.23 7.86 -14.38
CA ALA A 101 -7.68 7.99 -14.53
C ALA A 101 -8.38 6.69 -14.95
N GLN A 102 -7.66 5.70 -15.52
CA GLN A 102 -8.24 4.41 -15.88
C GLN A 102 -8.64 3.59 -14.64
N TYR A 103 -7.88 3.72 -13.55
CA TYR A 103 -8.13 3.01 -12.29
C TYR A 103 -9.35 3.55 -11.53
N ALA A 104 -9.85 4.73 -11.89
CA ALA A 104 -11.05 5.29 -11.27
C ALA A 104 -12.31 4.45 -11.57
N ALA A 105 -12.38 3.79 -12.73
CA ALA A 105 -13.57 3.07 -13.20
C ALA A 105 -14.05 1.97 -12.24
N ASN A 106 -13.12 1.36 -11.50
CA ASN A 106 -13.43 0.25 -10.59
C ASN A 106 -13.33 0.64 -9.11
N SER A 107 -13.25 1.93 -8.81
CA SER A 107 -12.92 2.43 -7.47
C SER A 107 -13.84 3.58 -7.05
N PRO A 108 -13.90 3.93 -5.75
CA PRO A 108 -14.65 5.08 -5.27
C PRO A 108 -13.96 6.42 -5.60
N TRP A 109 -12.77 6.40 -6.21
CA TRP A 109 -12.05 7.60 -6.60
C TRP A 109 -12.61 8.20 -7.88
N THR A 110 -12.65 9.53 -7.96
CA THR A 110 -12.84 10.22 -9.24
C THR A 110 -11.53 10.23 -10.04
N ARG A 111 -11.64 10.38 -11.37
CA ARG A 111 -10.50 10.39 -12.31
C ARG A 111 -9.38 11.35 -11.91
N GLY A 112 -9.72 12.48 -11.30
CA GLY A 112 -8.76 13.50 -10.87
C GLY A 112 -8.11 13.24 -9.51
N GLN A 113 -8.61 12.30 -8.70
CA GLN A 113 -8.12 12.08 -7.35
C GLN A 113 -6.89 11.16 -7.29
N ILE A 114 -6.76 10.21 -8.22
CA ILE A 114 -5.61 9.31 -8.31
C ILE A 114 -4.43 10.07 -8.92
N LYS A 115 -3.36 10.27 -8.14
CA LYS A 115 -2.16 11.02 -8.55
C LYS A 115 -0.96 10.13 -8.82
N ARG A 116 -0.99 8.89 -8.34
CA ARG A 116 0.01 7.87 -8.63
C ARG A 116 -0.61 6.49 -8.56
N VAL A 117 -0.15 5.60 -9.42
CA VAL A 117 -0.43 4.17 -9.39
C VAL A 117 0.88 3.45 -9.14
N LEU A 118 0.94 2.62 -8.09
CA LEU A 118 2.07 1.72 -7.85
C LEU A 118 1.67 0.30 -8.25
N LYS A 119 2.49 -0.34 -9.08
CA LYS A 119 2.38 -1.76 -9.42
C LYS A 119 3.33 -2.56 -8.56
N LEU A 120 2.82 -3.60 -7.93
CA LEU A 120 3.54 -4.45 -6.99
C LEU A 120 3.60 -5.89 -7.49
N GLU A 121 4.73 -6.54 -7.24
CA GLU A 121 4.88 -7.98 -7.42
C GLU A 121 5.18 -8.65 -6.09
N LYS A 122 4.60 -9.84 -5.91
CA LYS A 122 4.89 -10.65 -4.74
C LYS A 122 6.32 -11.16 -4.83
N GLN A 123 7.10 -10.92 -3.78
CA GLN A 123 8.41 -11.54 -3.66
C GLN A 123 8.22 -13.02 -3.31
N LEU A 124 8.58 -13.89 -4.24
CA LEU A 124 8.75 -15.31 -3.97
C LEU A 124 10.06 -15.49 -3.20
N LEU A 125 10.04 -16.30 -2.16
CA LEU A 125 11.27 -16.71 -1.47
C LEU A 125 12.04 -17.58 -2.48
N THR A 126 13.19 -17.07 -2.92
CA THR A 126 14.22 -17.86 -3.61
C THR A 126 15.00 -18.68 -2.60
#